data_AF-A0A524CM88-F1
#
_entry.id   AF-A0A524CM88-F1
#
_cell.length_a   1.000
_cell.length_b   1.000
_cell.length_c   1.000
_cell.angle_alpha   90.00
_cell.angle_beta   90.00
_cell.angle_gamma   90.00
#
_symmetry.space_group_name_H-M   'P 1'
#
loop_
_entity.id
_entity.type
_entity.pdbx_description
1 polymer ?
#
loop_
_entity_poly.entity_id
_entity_poly.type
_entity_poly.pdbx_seq_one_letter_code
_entity_poly.pdbx_strand_id
1 'polypeptide(L)'
;MSMNKKLSELSDDKLKEELMKRVLKEVDVSDEIYQKSFKTTYTVNLDICGLKGYQIYESDKYTSKFGENLEDPDVNINFRDMDYIRQLIGGEKVDIENGRDSNYVLHVNRKDLFLSTNKNNAQVLMAKIPMFDAIVKNFGTSRLSKRLRDEPELFHPAQEAEIVELMKKMLNESVDTSDELYQRNFKDQILKVNWDIKGIKAYQIFEENRYMYEFGKHIENADLTLRIENLDFAKRFLLDIPTNYAPGLDDENNLLIYVKTPVISIRFKNPDETRYSLIRLPFFRSMMQAESSESLEGEKEDERENYGHYVPMNLPIGDYESVVVPYKVFEYFINKASNIVLRTCPCRERWDCQDYPIELGCIFMGDDTKNMALSPEEGYVATKEQALEHVRRAIDSGLVPLIGRNTAEAEGGHGVKDTGHFMGGCFCCECCCIGVKTRQYGINASMAGEDGGSLEGMNIKVDIEKCEGCGTCVEVCPFNFRKIINGKLVVDENRCIGCGRCVDACPNGAISVQIKDPDYIEKFIAKIESIVDVTDQTNKT
;
A
#
# COMPACT_ATOMS: atom_id res chain seq x y z
N MET A 1 -39.06 -0.88 -1.07
CA MET A 1 -38.04 -1.77 -0.49
C MET A 1 -36.94 -1.92 -1.54
N SER A 2 -35.75 -1.40 -1.26
CA SER A 2 -34.59 -1.50 -2.17
C SER A 2 -34.32 -2.96 -2.56
N MET A 3 -33.98 -3.19 -3.83
CA MET A 3 -33.63 -4.50 -4.41
C MET A 3 -32.55 -5.22 -3.60
N ASN A 4 -31.67 -4.46 -2.93
CA ASN A 4 -30.59 -4.96 -2.09
C ASN A 4 -31.08 -5.66 -0.82
N LYS A 5 -32.21 -5.22 -0.24
CA LYS A 5 -32.77 -5.82 0.99
C LYS A 5 -33.40 -7.21 0.76
N LYS A 6 -33.72 -7.57 -0.49
CA LYS A 6 -34.21 -8.92 -0.87
C LYS A 6 -33.07 -9.91 -1.16
N LEU A 7 -31.88 -9.40 -1.46
CA LEU A 7 -30.74 -10.24 -1.84
C LEU A 7 -30.00 -10.80 -0.62
N SER A 8 -29.94 -10.08 0.49
CA SER A 8 -29.30 -10.55 1.74
C SER A 8 -30.01 -11.72 2.43
N GLU A 9 -31.29 -11.96 2.11
CA GLU A 9 -32.12 -13.08 2.60
C GLU A 9 -31.99 -14.36 1.74
N LEU A 10 -31.21 -14.33 0.66
CA LEU A 10 -31.00 -15.49 -0.19
C LEU A 10 -30.12 -16.54 0.49
N SER A 11 -30.38 -17.81 0.17
CA SER A 11 -29.51 -18.93 0.56
C SER A 11 -28.14 -18.79 -0.11
N ASP A 12 -27.11 -19.35 0.52
CA ASP A 12 -25.74 -19.30 0.03
C ASP A 12 -25.62 -19.78 -1.42
N ASP A 13 -26.29 -20.87 -1.79
CA ASP A 13 -26.30 -21.37 -3.17
C ASP A 13 -26.86 -20.35 -4.17
N LYS A 14 -27.94 -19.64 -3.81
CA LYS A 14 -28.55 -18.63 -4.67
C LYS A 14 -27.65 -17.39 -4.78
N LEU A 15 -26.95 -17.02 -3.72
CA LEU A 15 -25.98 -15.91 -3.74
C LEU A 15 -24.81 -16.24 -4.67
N LYS A 16 -24.25 -17.46 -4.59
CA LYS A 16 -23.18 -17.92 -5.50
C LYS A 16 -23.64 -17.86 -6.95
N GLU A 17 -24.84 -18.37 -7.26
CA GLU A 17 -25.40 -18.33 -8.61
C GLU A 17 -25.62 -16.90 -9.11
N GLU A 18 -26.12 -16.01 -8.26
CA GLU A 18 -26.38 -14.62 -8.61
C GLU A 18 -25.08 -13.87 -8.91
N LEU A 19 -24.05 -14.03 -8.08
CA LEU A 19 -22.72 -13.46 -8.36
C LEU A 19 -22.15 -14.04 -9.65
N MET A 20 -22.26 -15.35 -9.86
CA MET A 20 -21.77 -15.99 -11.09
C MET A 20 -22.47 -15.43 -12.33
N LYS A 21 -23.80 -15.25 -12.29
CA LYS A 21 -24.57 -14.64 -13.40
C LYS A 21 -24.12 -13.20 -13.67
N ARG A 22 -23.85 -12.41 -12.62
CA ARG A 22 -23.34 -11.03 -12.77
C ARG A 22 -21.96 -11.01 -13.41
N VAL A 23 -21.08 -11.92 -13.00
CA VAL A 23 -19.72 -11.99 -13.53
C VAL A 23 -19.70 -12.49 -14.98
N LEU A 24 -20.47 -13.54 -15.31
CA LEU A 24 -20.50 -14.15 -16.65
C LEU A 24 -21.38 -13.40 -17.67
N LYS A 25 -21.92 -12.24 -17.30
CA LYS A 25 -22.79 -11.42 -18.16
C LYS A 25 -22.08 -11.08 -19.47
N GLU A 26 -22.87 -11.00 -20.55
CA GLU A 26 -22.36 -10.56 -21.86
C GLU A 26 -21.61 -9.23 -21.77
N VAL A 27 -20.54 -9.16 -22.54
CA VAL A 27 -19.63 -8.01 -22.61
C VAL A 27 -19.77 -7.37 -23.98
N ASP A 28 -19.85 -6.05 -24.01
CA ASP A 28 -19.77 -5.29 -25.26
C ASP A 28 -18.33 -5.35 -25.80
N VAL A 29 -18.10 -6.20 -26.79
CA VAL A 29 -16.79 -6.34 -27.44
C VAL A 29 -16.40 -5.10 -28.24
N SER A 30 -17.35 -4.21 -28.56
CA SER A 30 -17.07 -2.96 -29.27
C SER A 30 -16.54 -1.84 -28.37
N ASP A 31 -16.55 -2.03 -27.03
CA ASP A 31 -15.99 -1.12 -26.05
C ASP A 31 -14.51 -0.80 -26.35
N GLU A 32 -14.15 0.48 -26.36
CA GLU A 32 -12.80 0.93 -26.71
C GLU A 32 -11.75 0.36 -25.74
N ILE A 33 -12.10 0.21 -24.47
CA ILE A 33 -11.23 -0.38 -23.45
C ILE A 33 -11.07 -1.88 -23.71
N TYR A 34 -12.16 -2.60 -24.01
CA TYR A 34 -12.10 -4.01 -24.42
C TYR A 34 -11.14 -4.23 -25.60
N GLN A 35 -11.31 -3.46 -26.69
CA GLN A 35 -10.49 -3.55 -27.91
C GLN A 35 -9.01 -3.25 -27.64
N LYS A 36 -8.71 -2.33 -26.72
CA LYS A 36 -7.33 -2.04 -26.30
C LYS A 36 -6.74 -3.15 -25.43
N SER A 37 -7.57 -3.78 -24.60
CA SER A 37 -7.15 -4.75 -23.59
C SER A 37 -6.98 -6.18 -24.09
N PHE A 38 -7.75 -6.62 -25.08
CA PHE A 38 -7.82 -8.02 -25.51
C PHE A 38 -7.37 -8.22 -26.96
N LYS A 39 -6.15 -7.81 -27.28
CA LYS A 39 -5.54 -8.03 -28.61
C LYS A 39 -5.16 -9.49 -28.87
N THR A 40 -4.98 -10.25 -27.79
CA THR A 40 -4.70 -11.68 -27.79
C THR A 40 -5.73 -12.35 -26.89
N THR A 41 -5.96 -13.64 -27.10
CA THR A 41 -6.86 -14.44 -26.27
C THR A 41 -6.42 -14.34 -24.80
N TYR A 42 -7.39 -14.09 -23.92
CA TYR A 42 -7.19 -14.04 -22.48
C TYR A 42 -8.29 -14.83 -21.78
N THR A 43 -7.90 -15.76 -20.91
CA THR A 43 -8.78 -16.76 -20.32
C THR A 43 -8.84 -16.65 -18.81
N VAL A 44 -10.05 -16.71 -18.26
CA VAL A 44 -10.33 -16.50 -16.84
C VAL A 44 -11.17 -17.65 -16.32
N ASN A 45 -10.68 -18.33 -15.29
CA ASN A 45 -11.51 -19.21 -14.46
C ASN A 45 -12.05 -18.46 -13.24
N LEU A 46 -13.27 -18.78 -12.87
CA LEU A 46 -13.99 -18.25 -11.72
C LEU A 46 -14.48 -19.42 -10.85
N ASP A 47 -14.08 -19.41 -9.60
CA ASP A 47 -14.61 -20.30 -8.57
C ASP A 47 -15.26 -19.44 -7.49
N ILE A 48 -16.58 -19.57 -7.35
CA ILE A 48 -17.36 -18.86 -6.33
C ILE A 48 -17.78 -19.86 -5.26
N CYS A 49 -16.94 -20.05 -4.24
CA CYS A 49 -17.15 -20.99 -3.15
C CYS A 49 -17.59 -22.39 -3.63
N GLY A 50 -16.86 -22.94 -4.61
CA GLY A 50 -17.06 -24.24 -5.25
C GLY A 50 -17.87 -24.18 -6.56
N LEU A 51 -18.50 -23.05 -6.87
CA LEU A 51 -19.30 -22.89 -8.09
C LEU A 51 -18.41 -22.40 -9.24
N LYS A 52 -18.30 -23.21 -10.30
CA LYS A 52 -17.33 -23.02 -11.38
C LYS A 52 -17.90 -22.26 -12.58
N GLY A 53 -17.05 -21.53 -13.27
CA GLY A 53 -17.34 -20.88 -14.54
C GLY A 53 -16.09 -20.32 -15.17
N TYR A 54 -16.16 -19.99 -16.46
CA TYR A 54 -15.04 -19.36 -17.16
C TYR A 54 -15.47 -18.28 -18.14
N GLN A 55 -14.50 -17.45 -18.50
CA GLN A 55 -14.60 -16.42 -19.52
C GLN A 55 -13.40 -16.51 -20.46
N ILE A 56 -13.64 -16.28 -21.75
CA ILE A 56 -12.64 -16.21 -22.81
C ILE A 56 -12.84 -14.88 -23.52
N TYR A 57 -11.82 -14.06 -23.48
CA TYR A 57 -11.77 -12.75 -24.12
C TYR A 57 -10.88 -12.83 -25.36
N GLU A 58 -11.45 -12.57 -26.52
CA GLU A 58 -10.77 -12.51 -27.81
C GLU A 58 -10.99 -11.12 -28.42
N SER A 59 -10.24 -10.75 -29.46
CA SER A 59 -10.27 -9.39 -30.02
C SER A 59 -11.64 -8.95 -30.53
N ASP A 60 -12.44 -9.88 -31.04
CA ASP A 60 -13.75 -9.63 -31.65
C ASP A 60 -14.87 -10.48 -31.02
N LYS A 61 -14.54 -11.24 -29.97
CA LYS A 61 -15.45 -12.24 -29.41
C LYS A 61 -15.24 -12.41 -27.91
N TYR A 62 -16.35 -12.57 -27.20
CA TYR A 62 -16.40 -12.94 -25.80
C TYR A 62 -17.17 -14.26 -25.66
N THR A 63 -16.63 -15.20 -24.88
CA THR A 63 -17.32 -16.46 -24.54
C THR A 63 -17.34 -16.63 -23.03
N SER A 64 -18.47 -17.00 -22.47
CA SER A 64 -18.57 -17.39 -21.06
C SER A 64 -19.33 -18.69 -20.90
N LYS A 65 -19.02 -19.46 -19.86
CA LYS A 65 -19.75 -20.69 -19.53
C LYS A 65 -19.80 -20.92 -18.04
N PHE A 66 -20.94 -21.43 -17.61
CA PHE A 66 -21.23 -21.82 -16.24
C PHE A 66 -21.03 -23.34 -16.05
N GLY A 67 -20.53 -23.74 -14.88
CA GLY A 67 -20.48 -25.14 -14.43
C GLY A 67 -19.16 -25.86 -14.64
N GLU A 68 -18.19 -25.28 -15.36
CA GLU A 68 -16.87 -25.87 -15.57
C GLU A 68 -15.77 -24.81 -15.59
N ASN A 69 -14.52 -25.27 -15.43
CA ASN A 69 -13.32 -24.45 -15.51
C ASN A 69 -12.48 -24.92 -16.72
N LEU A 70 -11.77 -23.98 -17.34
CA LEU A 70 -10.74 -24.27 -18.33
C LEU A 70 -9.55 -24.98 -17.65
N GLU A 71 -8.86 -25.85 -18.39
CA GLU A 71 -7.74 -26.63 -17.87
C GLU A 71 -6.49 -25.78 -17.61
N ASP A 72 -6.22 -24.79 -18.47
CA ASP A 72 -5.03 -23.94 -18.41
C ASP A 72 -5.37 -22.46 -18.70
N PRO A 73 -6.10 -21.78 -17.79
CA PRO A 73 -6.46 -20.38 -17.96
C PRO A 73 -5.27 -19.44 -17.67
N ASP A 74 -5.33 -18.21 -18.18
CA ASP A 74 -4.36 -17.16 -17.88
C ASP A 74 -4.51 -16.64 -16.43
N VAL A 75 -5.73 -16.69 -15.89
CA VAL A 75 -6.01 -16.32 -14.49
C VAL A 75 -7.08 -17.19 -13.86
N ASN A 76 -6.88 -17.56 -12.59
CA ASN A 76 -7.89 -18.21 -11.75
C ASN A 76 -8.29 -17.26 -10.62
N ILE A 77 -9.57 -16.94 -10.51
CA ILE A 77 -10.14 -16.07 -9.47
C ILE A 77 -11.05 -16.91 -8.58
N ASN A 78 -10.71 -17.02 -7.30
CA ASN A 78 -11.41 -17.88 -6.34
C ASN A 78 -11.98 -17.02 -5.21
N PHE A 79 -13.30 -16.92 -5.11
CA PHE A 79 -13.98 -16.35 -3.95
C PHE A 79 -14.09 -17.43 -2.87
N ARG A 80 -13.63 -17.11 -1.66
CA ARG A 80 -13.47 -18.06 -0.57
C ARG A 80 -14.47 -17.87 0.57
N ASP A 81 -15.01 -16.66 0.70
CA ASP A 81 -15.78 -16.24 1.87
C ASP A 81 -17.23 -15.90 1.49
N MET A 82 -18.18 -16.65 2.06
CA MET A 82 -19.61 -16.45 1.78
C MET A 82 -20.14 -15.15 2.40
N ASP A 83 -19.61 -14.72 3.54
CA ASP A 83 -20.01 -13.48 4.17
C ASP A 83 -19.61 -12.29 3.31
N TYR A 84 -18.40 -12.30 2.74
CA TYR A 84 -17.96 -11.32 1.77
C TYR A 84 -18.84 -11.33 0.51
N ILE A 85 -19.20 -12.48 -0.03
CA ILE A 85 -20.13 -12.56 -1.19
C ILE A 85 -21.49 -11.94 -0.83
N ARG A 86 -22.01 -12.21 0.36
CA ARG A 86 -23.27 -11.66 0.85
C ARG A 86 -23.19 -10.13 0.97
N GLN A 87 -22.10 -9.61 1.54
CA GLN A 87 -21.83 -8.17 1.65
C GLN A 87 -21.72 -7.51 0.26
N LEU A 88 -20.95 -8.12 -0.64
CA LEU A 88 -20.74 -7.65 -2.01
C LEU A 88 -22.05 -7.58 -2.81
N ILE A 89 -22.89 -8.61 -2.72
CA ILE A 89 -24.20 -8.62 -3.40
C ILE A 89 -25.18 -7.65 -2.73
N GLY A 90 -25.12 -7.53 -1.40
CA GLY A 90 -25.93 -6.62 -0.60
C GLY A 90 -25.61 -5.14 -0.83
N GLY A 91 -24.46 -4.83 -1.43
CA GLY A 91 -23.96 -3.47 -1.60
C GLY A 91 -23.44 -2.87 -0.30
N GLU A 92 -22.98 -3.71 0.64
CA GLU A 92 -22.33 -3.25 1.86
C GLU A 92 -20.88 -2.86 1.54
N LYS A 93 -20.41 -1.73 2.10
CA LYS A 93 -19.01 -1.32 1.99
C LYS A 93 -18.16 -2.26 2.85
N VAL A 94 -17.20 -2.93 2.24
CA VAL A 94 -16.25 -3.80 2.93
C VAL A 94 -14.87 -3.18 2.83
N ASP A 95 -14.21 -2.95 3.96
CA ASP A 95 -12.81 -2.51 3.98
C ASP A 95 -11.92 -3.67 3.51
N ILE A 96 -11.37 -3.52 2.30
CA ILE A 96 -10.54 -4.52 1.64
C ILE A 96 -9.12 -4.02 1.38
N GLU A 97 -8.16 -4.92 1.52
CA GLU A 97 -6.75 -4.69 1.20
C GLU A 97 -6.18 -5.81 0.34
N ASN A 98 -5.20 -5.47 -0.50
CA ASN A 98 -4.57 -6.43 -1.39
C ASN A 98 -3.22 -6.89 -0.84
N GLY A 99 -2.97 -8.21 -0.84
CA GLY A 99 -1.69 -8.81 -0.43
C GLY A 99 -1.30 -9.91 -1.41
N ARG A 100 -0.02 -10.31 -1.45
CA ARG A 100 0.40 -11.53 -2.18
C ARG A 100 0.95 -12.53 -1.21
N ASP A 101 0.61 -13.80 -1.34
CA ASP A 101 1.20 -14.84 -0.50
C ASP A 101 2.59 -15.27 -0.97
N SER A 102 3.18 -16.24 -0.26
CA SER A 102 4.50 -16.77 -0.58
C SER A 102 4.56 -17.50 -1.92
N ASN A 103 3.41 -17.96 -2.42
CA ASN A 103 3.21 -18.60 -3.72
C ASN A 103 2.82 -17.61 -4.83
N TYR A 104 3.00 -16.31 -4.60
CA TYR A 104 2.68 -15.23 -5.54
C TYR A 104 1.19 -15.13 -5.91
N VAL A 105 0.31 -15.79 -5.16
CA VAL A 105 -1.14 -15.65 -5.33
C VAL A 105 -1.55 -14.29 -4.76
N LEU A 106 -2.27 -13.51 -5.55
CA LEU A 106 -2.83 -12.24 -5.11
C LEU A 106 -4.10 -12.48 -4.31
N HIS A 107 -4.18 -11.96 -3.10
CA HIS A 107 -5.33 -12.04 -2.23
C HIS A 107 -5.98 -10.67 -2.06
N VAL A 108 -7.30 -10.60 -2.23
CA VAL A 108 -8.14 -9.52 -1.71
C VAL A 108 -8.55 -9.95 -0.31
N ASN A 109 -8.25 -9.12 0.68
CA ASN A 109 -8.42 -9.45 2.08
C ASN A 109 -9.39 -8.48 2.73
N ARG A 110 -10.33 -8.98 3.51
CA ARG A 110 -11.12 -8.16 4.42
C ARG A 110 -10.30 -7.89 5.68
N LYS A 111 -10.44 -6.70 6.26
CA LYS A 111 -9.95 -6.43 7.61
C LYS A 111 -10.96 -6.91 8.64
N ASP A 112 -10.64 -7.98 9.33
CA ASP A 112 -11.45 -8.44 10.46
C ASP A 112 -10.82 -7.97 11.77
N LEU A 113 -11.60 -7.29 12.62
CA LEU A 113 -11.09 -6.79 13.89
C LEU A 113 -10.61 -7.97 14.76
N PHE A 114 -9.33 -7.92 15.14
CA PHE A 114 -8.72 -8.87 16.06
C PHE A 114 -8.74 -8.33 17.48
N LEU A 115 -8.07 -7.19 17.67
CA LEU A 115 -7.81 -6.65 18.99
C LEU A 115 -8.11 -5.16 19.01
N SER A 116 -8.77 -4.70 20.07
CA SER A 116 -8.96 -3.28 20.34
C SER A 116 -8.49 -2.91 21.74
N THR A 117 -8.11 -1.63 21.91
CA THR A 117 -7.69 -1.09 23.20
C THR A 117 -8.04 0.37 23.38
N ASN A 118 -8.46 0.74 24.58
CA ASN A 118 -9.05 2.03 24.94
C ASN A 118 -8.02 3.15 25.22
N LYS A 119 -6.87 3.19 24.54
CA LYS A 119 -5.79 4.12 24.88
C LYS A 119 -4.99 4.59 23.68
N ASN A 120 -4.80 5.91 23.59
CA ASN A 120 -3.86 6.54 22.65
C ASN A 120 -2.43 6.07 22.93
N ASN A 121 -1.65 5.83 21.88
CA ASN A 121 -0.26 5.32 21.96
C ASN A 121 -0.12 3.93 22.61
N ALA A 122 -1.18 3.11 22.60
CA ALA A 122 -1.13 1.75 23.13
C ALA A 122 -0.03 0.88 22.49
N GLN A 123 0.45 1.20 21.27
CA GLN A 123 1.52 0.44 20.61
C GLN A 123 2.78 0.34 21.48
N VAL A 124 3.17 1.44 22.15
CA VAL A 124 4.39 1.50 22.99
C VAL A 124 4.24 0.64 24.24
N LEU A 125 3.05 0.63 24.84
CA LEU A 125 2.76 -0.18 26.04
C LEU A 125 2.68 -1.66 25.69
N MET A 126 2.04 -1.99 24.56
CA MET A 126 1.91 -3.36 24.07
C MET A 126 3.27 -3.97 23.70
N ALA A 127 4.16 -3.21 23.06
CA ALA A 127 5.51 -3.66 22.72
C ALA A 127 6.37 -4.05 23.94
N LYS A 128 6.02 -3.59 25.15
CA LYS A 128 6.69 -4.00 26.39
C LYS A 128 6.24 -5.36 26.92
N ILE A 129 5.06 -5.82 26.51
CA ILE A 129 4.49 -7.09 26.97
C ILE A 129 5.17 -8.22 26.18
N PRO A 130 5.88 -9.16 26.84
CA PRO A 130 6.72 -10.15 26.15
C PRO A 130 6.04 -10.92 25.02
N MET A 131 4.76 -11.29 25.18
CA MET A 131 4.02 -12.06 24.16
C MET A 131 3.76 -11.28 22.86
N PHE A 132 3.81 -9.95 22.89
CA PHE A 132 3.59 -9.13 21.69
C PHE A 132 4.80 -9.06 20.77
N ASP A 133 5.99 -9.50 21.19
CA ASP A 133 7.16 -9.56 20.32
C ASP A 133 6.91 -10.42 19.07
N ALA A 134 6.18 -11.53 19.22
CA ALA A 134 5.77 -12.39 18.10
C ALA A 134 4.71 -11.73 17.19
N ILE A 135 3.75 -10.99 17.76
CA ILE A 135 2.80 -10.19 16.98
C ILE A 135 3.53 -9.10 16.20
N VAL A 136 4.45 -8.37 16.85
CA VAL A 136 5.17 -7.24 16.26
C VAL A 136 6.03 -7.70 15.08
N LYS A 137 6.69 -8.86 15.19
CA LYS A 137 7.42 -9.49 14.07
C LYS A 137 6.52 -9.89 12.90
N ASN A 138 5.23 -10.07 13.15
CA ASN A 138 4.21 -10.41 12.16
C ASN A 138 3.35 -9.20 11.74
N PHE A 139 3.59 -7.99 12.27
CA PHE A 139 2.94 -6.78 11.75
C PHE A 139 3.39 -6.56 10.30
N GLY A 140 2.44 -6.66 9.39
CA GLY A 140 2.64 -6.34 7.99
C GLY A 140 2.79 -4.83 7.84
N THR A 141 4.00 -4.32 8.03
CA THR A 141 4.32 -2.91 7.79
C THR A 141 4.03 -2.56 6.32
N SER A 142 3.27 -1.48 6.17
CA SER A 142 2.63 -0.86 5.00
C SER A 142 1.59 -1.70 4.24
N ARG A 143 0.48 -1.06 3.88
CA ARG A 143 -0.60 -1.53 2.99
C ARG A 143 -0.11 -2.14 1.65
N LEU A 144 1.18 -2.05 1.33
CA LEU A 144 1.72 -2.38 0.02
C LEU A 144 3.05 -3.19 -0.01
N SER A 145 3.71 -3.53 1.11
CA SER A 145 5.12 -4.00 1.03
C SER A 145 5.45 -5.45 1.39
N LYS A 146 4.74 -6.14 2.30
CA LYS A 146 5.13 -7.52 2.67
C LYS A 146 4.24 -8.58 2.02
N ARG A 147 4.86 -9.70 1.61
CA ARG A 147 4.12 -10.91 1.21
C ARG A 147 3.36 -11.43 2.44
N LEU A 148 2.08 -11.75 2.26
CA LEU A 148 1.33 -12.59 3.18
C LEU A 148 2.13 -13.88 3.38
N ARG A 149 2.30 -14.29 4.63
CA ARG A 149 2.81 -15.62 4.91
C ARG A 149 1.66 -16.60 4.70
N ASP A 150 1.97 -17.80 4.22
CA ASP A 150 0.99 -18.86 4.15
C ASP A 150 0.58 -19.19 5.59
N GLU A 151 -0.68 -18.93 5.89
CA GLU A 151 -1.23 -19.18 7.21
C GLU A 151 -1.71 -20.63 7.29
N PRO A 152 -1.28 -21.41 8.29
CA PRO A 152 -1.81 -22.75 8.48
C PRO A 152 -3.31 -22.68 8.84
N GLU A 153 -4.08 -23.63 8.30
CA GLU A 153 -5.49 -23.75 8.63
C GLU A 153 -5.68 -24.09 10.11
N LEU A 154 -6.69 -23.47 10.72
CA LEU A 154 -7.22 -23.97 11.98
C LEU A 154 -7.99 -25.26 11.69
N PHE A 155 -7.51 -26.39 12.19
CA PHE A 155 -8.14 -27.69 11.95
C PHE A 155 -9.61 -27.74 12.41
N HIS A 156 -9.96 -26.98 13.47
CA HIS A 156 -11.33 -26.87 13.99
C HIS A 156 -11.59 -25.48 14.62
N PRO A 157 -12.84 -24.97 14.56
CA PRO A 157 -13.24 -23.73 15.22
C PRO A 157 -12.93 -23.73 16.71
N ALA A 158 -12.58 -22.57 17.24
CA ALA A 158 -12.26 -22.37 18.64
C ALA A 158 -13.50 -22.58 19.54
N GLN A 159 -13.30 -23.31 20.64
CA GLN A 159 -14.30 -23.47 21.69
C GLN A 159 -13.93 -22.61 22.90
N GLU A 160 -14.93 -22.07 23.61
CA GLU A 160 -14.72 -21.23 24.79
C GLU A 160 -13.84 -21.94 25.85
N ALA A 161 -14.10 -23.22 26.10
CA ALA A 161 -13.31 -24.02 27.05
C ALA A 161 -11.82 -24.13 26.65
N GLU A 162 -11.53 -24.21 25.35
CA GLU A 162 -10.16 -24.22 24.84
C GLU A 162 -9.47 -22.88 25.07
N ILE A 163 -10.16 -21.77 24.81
CA ILE A 163 -9.66 -20.42 25.06
C ILE A 163 -9.36 -20.19 26.53
N VAL A 164 -10.22 -20.68 27.43
CA VAL A 164 -9.98 -20.61 28.88
C VAL A 164 -8.67 -21.29 29.27
N GLU A 165 -8.42 -22.50 28.78
CA GLU A 165 -7.20 -23.24 29.09
C GLU A 165 -5.96 -22.60 28.47
N LEU A 166 -6.04 -22.13 27.23
CA LEU A 166 -4.97 -21.39 26.57
C LEU A 166 -4.65 -20.07 27.27
N MET A 167 -5.67 -19.33 27.72
CA MET A 167 -5.49 -18.08 28.45
C MET A 167 -4.84 -18.32 29.81
N LYS A 168 -5.28 -19.34 30.57
CA LYS A 168 -4.60 -19.74 31.82
C LYS A 168 -3.15 -20.13 31.58
N LYS A 169 -2.88 -20.87 30.51
CA LYS A 169 -1.52 -21.24 30.10
C LYS A 169 -0.67 -20.00 29.83
N MET A 170 -1.15 -19.07 29.01
CA MET A 170 -0.49 -17.79 28.71
C MET A 170 -0.18 -16.99 29.98
N LEU A 171 -1.11 -16.93 30.95
CA LEU A 171 -0.89 -16.22 32.21
C LEU A 171 0.16 -16.91 33.10
N ASN A 172 0.20 -18.24 33.08
CA ASN A 172 1.05 -19.07 33.92
C ASN A 172 2.43 -19.38 33.29
N GLU A 173 2.62 -19.12 32.00
CA GLU A 173 3.93 -19.17 31.36
C GLU A 173 4.87 -18.21 32.10
N SER A 174 5.95 -18.76 32.66
CA SER A 174 6.84 -18.02 33.55
C SER A 174 7.52 -16.90 32.78
N VAL A 175 7.13 -15.66 33.07
CA VAL A 175 7.86 -14.49 32.61
C VAL A 175 9.20 -14.47 33.33
N ASP A 176 10.30 -14.57 32.58
CA ASP A 176 11.63 -14.44 33.14
C ASP A 176 11.88 -12.97 33.50
N THR A 177 11.64 -12.63 34.76
CA THR A 177 11.89 -11.27 35.24
C THR A 177 13.37 -10.91 35.26
N SER A 178 14.29 -11.87 35.09
CA SER A 178 15.72 -11.61 35.01
C SER A 178 16.22 -11.30 33.59
N ASP A 179 15.36 -11.47 32.57
CA ASP A 179 15.67 -11.14 31.18
C ASP A 179 16.02 -9.64 31.01
N GLU A 180 17.07 -9.36 30.21
CA GLU A 180 17.56 -7.98 30.02
C GLU A 180 16.52 -7.06 29.39
N LEU A 181 15.70 -7.58 28.46
CA LEU A 181 14.64 -6.80 27.82
C LEU A 181 13.49 -6.55 28.79
N TYR A 182 13.12 -7.54 29.61
CA TYR A 182 12.13 -7.37 30.67
C TYR A 182 12.55 -6.28 31.67
N GLN A 183 13.76 -6.39 32.22
CA GLN A 183 14.32 -5.41 33.16
C GLN A 183 14.36 -4.00 32.56
N ARG A 184 14.78 -3.88 31.29
CA ARG A 184 14.78 -2.60 30.58
C ARG A 184 13.38 -2.02 30.39
N ASN A 185 12.39 -2.86 30.10
CA ASN A 185 11.02 -2.42 29.82
C ASN A 185 10.26 -1.95 31.07
N PHE A 186 10.59 -2.51 32.25
CA PHE A 186 9.87 -2.28 33.50
C PHE A 186 10.69 -1.63 34.62
N LYS A 187 11.93 -1.21 34.36
CA LYS A 187 12.75 -0.44 35.32
C LYS A 187 12.01 0.81 35.80
N ASP A 188 11.81 0.92 37.11
CA ASP A 188 11.06 2.01 37.75
C ASP A 188 9.63 2.22 37.19
N GLN A 189 9.04 1.19 36.56
CA GLN A 189 7.72 1.26 35.92
C GLN A 189 6.83 0.09 36.31
N ILE A 190 5.53 0.36 36.39
CA ILE A 190 4.48 -0.64 36.61
C ILE A 190 3.55 -0.59 35.41
N LEU A 191 3.30 -1.73 34.78
CA LEU A 191 2.32 -1.86 33.71
C LEU A 191 1.22 -2.83 34.15
N LYS A 192 -0.02 -2.35 34.17
CA LYS A 192 -1.20 -3.14 34.48
C LYS A 192 -2.05 -3.37 33.25
N VAL A 193 -2.36 -4.62 32.95
CA VAL A 193 -3.08 -5.01 31.73
C VAL A 193 -4.30 -5.83 32.10
N ASN A 194 -5.48 -5.38 31.65
CA ASN A 194 -6.69 -6.21 31.63
C ASN A 194 -6.79 -6.92 30.28
N TRP A 195 -7.24 -8.17 30.33
CA TRP A 195 -7.57 -8.98 29.17
C TRP A 195 -9.05 -9.31 29.16
N ASP A 196 -9.69 -9.13 28.01
CA ASP A 196 -11.08 -9.53 27.77
C ASP A 196 -11.16 -10.29 26.44
N ILE A 197 -11.30 -11.61 26.51
CA ILE A 197 -11.49 -12.45 25.32
C ILE A 197 -12.94 -12.89 25.32
N LYS A 198 -13.80 -12.15 24.62
CA LYS A 198 -15.24 -12.40 24.51
C LYS A 198 -15.92 -12.63 25.87
N GLY A 199 -15.59 -11.82 26.87
CA GLY A 199 -16.09 -11.92 28.24
C GLY A 199 -15.26 -12.80 29.19
N ILE A 200 -14.25 -13.53 28.69
CA ILE A 200 -13.28 -14.25 29.52
C ILE A 200 -12.24 -13.24 30.01
N LYS A 201 -12.18 -13.04 31.33
CA LYS A 201 -11.42 -11.95 31.94
C LYS A 201 -10.15 -12.44 32.62
N ALA A 202 -9.11 -11.62 32.57
CA ALA A 202 -7.94 -11.75 33.45
C ALA A 202 -7.23 -10.41 33.58
N TYR A 203 -6.24 -10.35 34.48
CA TYR A 203 -5.28 -9.25 34.49
C TYR A 203 -3.85 -9.76 34.67
N GLN A 204 -2.89 -8.93 34.24
CA GLN A 204 -1.46 -9.08 34.50
C GLN A 204 -0.92 -7.75 35.05
N ILE A 205 0.07 -7.84 35.94
CA ILE A 205 0.84 -6.71 36.47
C ILE A 205 2.31 -7.02 36.28
N PHE A 206 3.00 -6.15 35.55
CA PHE A 206 4.43 -6.24 35.29
C PHE A 206 5.14 -5.14 36.08
N GLU A 207 6.11 -5.53 36.90
CA GLU A 207 6.99 -4.66 37.69
C GLU A 207 8.44 -5.10 37.45
N GLU A 208 9.41 -4.22 37.74
CA GLU A 208 10.85 -4.45 37.52
C GLU A 208 11.34 -5.84 37.98
N ASN A 209 10.93 -6.28 39.18
CA ASN A 209 11.37 -7.55 39.76
C ASN A 209 10.20 -8.48 40.13
N ARG A 210 9.01 -8.23 39.59
CA ARG A 210 7.81 -8.97 39.96
C ARG A 210 6.83 -9.04 38.81
N TYR A 211 6.21 -10.21 38.67
CA TYR A 211 5.09 -10.45 37.78
C TYR A 211 3.93 -11.04 38.58
N MET A 212 2.73 -10.51 38.39
CA MET A 212 1.49 -11.01 39.01
C MET A 212 0.40 -11.16 37.96
N TYR A 213 -0.50 -12.11 38.17
CA TYR A 213 -1.68 -12.27 37.34
C TYR A 213 -2.84 -12.86 38.15
N GLU A 214 -4.05 -12.69 37.65
CA GLU A 214 -5.21 -13.46 38.12
C GLU A 214 -6.18 -13.69 36.96
N PHE A 215 -6.71 -14.92 36.88
CA PHE A 215 -7.74 -15.28 35.93
C PHE A 215 -9.15 -15.07 36.54
N GLY A 216 -10.09 -14.63 35.72
CA GLY A 216 -11.52 -14.51 36.06
C GLY A 216 -12.00 -13.10 36.43
N LYS A 217 -11.12 -12.09 36.50
CA LYS A 217 -11.51 -10.71 36.83
C LYS A 217 -10.62 -9.65 36.16
N HIS A 218 -11.12 -8.42 36.15
CA HIS A 218 -10.39 -7.21 35.81
C HIS A 218 -10.01 -6.43 37.07
N ILE A 219 -9.06 -5.52 36.93
CA ILE A 219 -8.80 -4.47 37.92
C ILE A 219 -9.30 -3.11 37.42
N GLU A 220 -9.70 -2.22 38.34
CA GLU A 220 -10.30 -0.93 37.99
C GLU A 220 -9.29 0.08 37.41
N ASN A 221 -8.02 0.01 37.83
CA ASN A 221 -6.97 0.96 37.45
C ASN A 221 -5.93 0.35 36.49
N ALA A 222 -6.39 -0.43 35.51
CA ALA A 222 -5.52 -0.96 34.47
C ALA A 222 -5.02 0.16 33.54
N ASP A 223 -3.75 0.07 33.13
CA ASP A 223 -3.16 0.99 32.16
C ASP A 223 -3.60 0.69 30.73
N LEU A 224 -4.05 -0.54 30.47
CA LEU A 224 -4.46 -1.06 29.17
C LEU A 224 -5.57 -2.09 29.35
N THR A 225 -6.58 -2.07 28.48
CA THR A 225 -7.56 -3.16 28.36
C THR A 225 -7.54 -3.69 26.93
N LEU A 226 -7.05 -4.92 26.78
CA LEU A 226 -6.95 -5.62 25.50
C LEU A 226 -8.21 -6.46 25.29
N ARG A 227 -8.96 -6.19 24.22
CA ARG A 227 -10.21 -6.88 23.90
C ARG A 227 -10.12 -7.66 22.61
N ILE A 228 -10.52 -8.92 22.63
CA ILE A 228 -10.61 -9.81 21.46
C ILE A 228 -12.00 -10.43 21.42
N GLU A 229 -12.78 -10.15 20.37
CA GLU A 229 -14.17 -10.60 20.26
C GLU A 229 -14.32 -11.91 19.46
N ASN A 230 -13.35 -12.22 18.59
CA ASN A 230 -13.35 -13.42 17.77
C ASN A 230 -12.49 -14.53 18.42
N LEU A 231 -13.13 -15.66 18.76
CA LEU A 231 -12.46 -16.78 19.43
C LEU A 231 -11.44 -17.49 18.54
N ASP A 232 -11.65 -17.56 17.23
CA ASP A 232 -10.69 -18.18 16.31
C ASP A 232 -9.40 -17.36 16.24
N PHE A 233 -9.52 -16.03 16.20
CA PHE A 233 -8.34 -15.16 16.27
C PHE A 233 -7.68 -15.21 17.64
N ALA A 234 -8.45 -15.27 18.72
CA ALA A 234 -7.91 -15.48 20.07
C ALA A 234 -7.12 -16.79 20.16
N LYS A 235 -7.65 -17.89 19.63
CA LYS A 235 -6.97 -19.19 19.58
C LYS A 235 -5.67 -19.11 18.81
N ARG A 236 -5.68 -18.48 17.62
CA ARG A 236 -4.46 -18.29 16.81
C ARG A 236 -3.41 -17.51 17.57
N PHE A 237 -3.82 -16.42 18.22
CA PHE A 237 -2.94 -15.60 19.03
C PHE A 237 -2.31 -16.38 20.20
N LEU A 238 -3.14 -17.07 20.99
CA LEU A 238 -2.67 -17.80 22.18
C LEU A 238 -1.81 -19.03 21.84
N LEU A 239 -1.91 -19.55 20.61
CA LEU A 239 -1.09 -20.65 20.10
C LEU A 239 0.15 -20.16 19.34
N ASP A 240 0.37 -18.84 19.25
CA ASP A 240 1.42 -18.22 18.44
C ASP A 240 1.41 -18.69 16.98
N ILE A 241 0.20 -18.85 16.41
CA ILE A 241 0.03 -19.20 15.01
C ILE A 241 0.31 -17.96 14.16
N PRO A 242 1.25 -18.01 13.20
CA PRO A 242 1.51 -16.90 12.30
C PRO A 242 0.22 -16.39 11.66
N THR A 243 -0.03 -15.10 11.83
CA THR A 243 -1.24 -14.44 11.36
C THR A 243 -0.87 -13.05 10.89
N ASN A 244 -1.42 -12.62 9.77
CA ASN A 244 -1.09 -11.33 9.19
C ASN A 244 -1.90 -10.22 9.84
N TYR A 245 -1.24 -9.50 10.74
CA TYR A 245 -1.84 -8.41 11.49
C TYR A 245 -1.61 -7.06 10.80
N ALA A 246 -2.61 -6.19 10.88
CA ALA A 246 -2.55 -4.81 10.40
C ALA A 246 -3.01 -3.84 11.49
N PRO A 247 -2.23 -2.82 11.85
CA PRO A 247 -2.67 -1.81 12.79
C PRO A 247 -3.61 -0.79 12.12
N GLY A 248 -4.48 -0.17 12.91
CA GLY A 248 -5.26 1.00 12.54
C GLY A 248 -5.74 1.77 13.78
N LEU A 249 -6.38 2.91 13.55
CA LEU A 249 -6.96 3.74 14.60
C LEU A 249 -8.45 3.93 14.34
N ASP A 250 -9.25 4.04 15.40
CA ASP A 250 -10.63 4.53 15.30
C ASP A 250 -10.71 6.06 15.41
N ASP A 251 -11.93 6.61 15.33
CA ASP A 251 -12.20 8.05 15.38
C ASP A 251 -11.77 8.71 16.71
N GLU A 252 -11.62 7.91 17.77
CA GLU A 252 -11.17 8.37 19.10
C GLU A 252 -9.65 8.22 19.29
N ASN A 253 -8.93 7.73 18.27
CA ASN A 253 -7.51 7.36 18.28
C ASN A 253 -7.16 6.15 19.16
N ASN A 254 -8.14 5.30 19.44
CA ASN A 254 -7.88 4.00 20.03
C ASN A 254 -7.18 3.10 19.02
N LEU A 255 -6.23 2.29 19.49
CA LEU A 255 -5.54 1.32 18.64
C LEU A 255 -6.43 0.11 18.35
N LEU A 256 -6.53 -0.20 17.07
CA LEU A 256 -7.15 -1.40 16.53
C LEU A 256 -6.08 -2.24 15.83
N ILE A 257 -6.14 -3.55 16.00
CA ILE A 257 -5.38 -4.53 15.22
C ILE A 257 -6.40 -5.38 14.47
N TYR A 258 -6.17 -5.53 13.18
CA TYR A 258 -6.98 -6.32 12.26
C TYR A 258 -6.20 -7.57 11.83
N VAL A 259 -6.91 -8.66 11.56
CA VAL A 259 -6.41 -9.78 10.74
C VAL A 259 -6.78 -9.51 9.29
N LYS A 260 -5.85 -9.75 8.36
CA LYS A 260 -6.15 -9.75 6.92
C LYS A 260 -6.67 -11.13 6.51
N THR A 261 -7.97 -11.25 6.34
CA THR A 261 -8.62 -12.52 5.95
C THR A 261 -8.80 -12.57 4.43
N PRO A 262 -8.16 -13.50 3.71
CA PRO A 262 -8.34 -13.63 2.26
C PRO A 262 -9.77 -14.01 1.90
N VAL A 263 -10.47 -13.11 1.20
CA VAL A 263 -11.85 -13.32 0.72
C VAL A 263 -11.89 -13.66 -0.78
N ILE A 264 -10.88 -13.22 -1.53
CA ILE A 264 -10.65 -13.62 -2.93
C ILE A 264 -9.17 -13.99 -3.10
N SER A 265 -8.88 -15.08 -3.81
CA SER A 265 -7.53 -15.47 -4.20
C SER A 265 -7.40 -15.60 -5.72
N ILE A 266 -6.44 -14.89 -6.28
CA ILE A 266 -6.21 -14.72 -7.71
C ILE A 266 -4.83 -15.26 -8.05
N ARG A 267 -4.79 -16.29 -8.90
CA ARG A 267 -3.54 -16.86 -9.43
C ARG A 267 -3.41 -16.51 -10.89
N PHE A 268 -2.33 -15.83 -11.24
CA PHE A 268 -1.95 -15.55 -12.62
C PHE A 268 -1.05 -16.65 -13.16
N LYS A 269 -1.21 -17.00 -14.43
CA LYS A 269 -0.29 -17.88 -15.15
C LYS A 269 1.07 -17.21 -15.36
N ASN A 270 1.05 -15.93 -15.75
CA ASN A 270 2.26 -15.12 -15.85
C ASN A 270 2.55 -14.44 -14.48
N PRO A 271 3.70 -14.74 -13.83
CA PRO A 271 4.04 -14.18 -12.52
C PRO A 271 4.22 -12.65 -12.49
N ASP A 272 4.51 -12.05 -13.65
CA ASP A 272 4.68 -10.58 -13.80
C ASP A 272 3.33 -9.83 -13.82
N GLU A 273 2.23 -10.53 -14.03
CA GLU A 273 0.90 -9.90 -13.96
C GLU A 273 0.58 -9.45 -12.55
N THR A 274 -0.12 -8.33 -12.43
CA THR A 274 -0.44 -7.67 -11.15
C THR A 274 -1.94 -7.53 -10.97
N ARG A 275 -2.40 -7.05 -9.80
CA ARG A 275 -3.82 -6.71 -9.59
C ARG A 275 -4.37 -5.77 -10.68
N TYR A 276 -3.51 -4.94 -11.27
CA TYR A 276 -3.89 -4.03 -12.34
C TYR A 276 -4.23 -4.76 -13.65
N SER A 277 -3.67 -5.96 -13.86
CA SER A 277 -4.05 -6.86 -14.95
C SER A 277 -5.50 -7.35 -14.84
N LEU A 278 -6.19 -7.12 -13.73
CA LEU A 278 -7.62 -7.44 -13.56
C LEU A 278 -8.52 -6.29 -14.01
N ILE A 279 -8.01 -5.05 -14.09
CA ILE A 279 -8.80 -3.87 -14.49
C ILE A 279 -9.25 -3.95 -15.95
N ARG A 280 -8.58 -4.75 -16.80
CA ARG A 280 -9.11 -5.05 -18.14
C ARG A 280 -10.41 -5.84 -18.12
N LEU A 281 -10.71 -6.57 -17.04
CA LEU A 281 -11.90 -7.40 -16.93
C LEU A 281 -13.13 -6.52 -16.65
N PRO A 282 -14.16 -6.54 -17.51
CA PRO A 282 -15.35 -5.69 -17.37
C PRO A 282 -16.06 -5.83 -16.02
N PHE A 283 -16.20 -7.05 -15.49
CA PHE A 283 -16.84 -7.26 -14.20
C PHE A 283 -16.02 -6.66 -13.05
N PHE A 284 -14.68 -6.75 -13.13
CA PHE A 284 -13.80 -6.20 -12.10
C PHE A 284 -13.85 -4.67 -12.11
N ARG A 285 -13.95 -4.04 -13.29
CA ARG A 285 -14.23 -2.60 -13.42
C ARG A 285 -15.55 -2.22 -12.75
N SER A 286 -16.62 -2.96 -13.02
CA SER A 286 -17.94 -2.70 -12.41
C SER A 286 -17.91 -2.82 -10.89
N MET A 287 -17.14 -3.77 -10.35
CA MET A 287 -16.95 -3.94 -8.91
C MET A 287 -16.21 -2.75 -8.30
N MET A 288 -15.12 -2.31 -8.92
CA MET A 288 -14.34 -1.14 -8.47
C MET A 288 -15.10 0.20 -8.67
N GLN A 289 -15.94 0.31 -9.71
CA GLN A 289 -16.72 1.52 -9.98
C GLN A 289 -17.81 1.75 -8.92
N ALA A 290 -18.43 0.66 -8.43
CA ALA A 290 -19.38 0.73 -7.32
C ALA A 290 -18.72 1.25 -6.02
N GLU A 291 -17.43 0.98 -5.82
CA GLU A 291 -16.65 1.56 -4.71
C GLU A 291 -16.35 3.06 -4.94
N SER A 292 -16.15 3.50 -6.19
CA SER A 292 -15.82 4.89 -6.54
C SER A 292 -17.02 5.84 -6.67
N SER A 293 -18.24 5.34 -6.89
CA SER A 293 -19.42 6.19 -7.10
C SER A 293 -20.10 6.64 -5.80
N GLU A 294 -19.80 5.99 -4.66
CA GLU A 294 -20.24 6.42 -3.32
C GLU A 294 -19.07 6.89 -2.43
N SER A 295 -17.82 6.83 -2.91
CA SER A 295 -16.65 7.36 -2.17
C SER A 295 -16.62 8.89 -2.05
N LEU A 296 -17.63 9.60 -2.56
CA LEU A 296 -17.73 11.06 -2.51
C LEU A 296 -18.92 11.59 -1.67
N GLU A 297 -19.82 10.74 -1.15
CA GLU A 297 -21.01 11.22 -0.45
C GLU A 297 -21.07 10.92 1.06
N GLY A 298 -20.07 10.23 1.63
CA GLY A 298 -20.11 9.83 3.05
C GLY A 298 -18.80 9.92 3.85
N GLU A 299 -17.64 10.01 3.19
CA GLU A 299 -16.43 10.48 3.86
C GLU A 299 -16.51 12.00 3.85
N LYS A 300 -16.36 12.67 5.01
CA LYS A 300 -16.07 14.11 4.98
C LYS A 300 -14.94 14.28 3.98
N GLU A 301 -15.15 15.06 2.92
CA GLU A 301 -14.06 15.44 2.02
C GLU A 301 -12.88 15.83 2.91
N ASP A 302 -11.79 15.08 2.79
CA ASP A 302 -10.57 15.45 3.47
C ASP A 302 -10.14 16.79 2.85
N GLU A 303 -10.45 17.90 3.54
CA GLU A 303 -10.15 19.26 3.10
C GLU A 303 -8.62 19.48 2.92
N ARG A 304 -7.78 18.52 3.34
CA ARG A 304 -6.32 18.56 3.21
C ARG A 304 -5.90 18.22 1.78
N GLU A 305 -5.24 19.17 1.14
CA GLU A 305 -4.78 19.07 -0.25
C GLU A 305 -3.65 18.04 -0.42
N ASN A 306 -3.90 17.00 -1.22
CA ASN A 306 -2.88 16.06 -1.68
C ASN A 306 -2.17 16.64 -2.92
N TYR A 307 -0.85 16.70 -2.88
CA TYR A 307 -0.07 17.32 -3.95
C TYR A 307 1.28 16.64 -4.11
N GLY A 308 1.60 16.19 -5.32
CA GLY A 308 2.93 15.66 -5.60
C GLY A 308 3.26 15.68 -7.09
N HIS A 309 4.53 15.81 -7.41
CA HIS A 309 4.99 15.75 -8.80
C HIS A 309 6.31 15.01 -8.94
N TYR A 310 6.48 14.40 -10.11
CA TYR A 310 7.76 13.86 -10.53
C TYR A 310 8.72 15.00 -10.84
N VAL A 311 9.89 14.95 -10.21
CA VAL A 311 10.97 15.89 -10.49
C VAL A 311 11.74 15.35 -11.69
N PRO A 312 12.00 16.19 -12.71
CA PRO A 312 12.82 15.82 -13.85
C PRO A 312 14.21 15.38 -13.43
N MET A 313 14.98 14.79 -14.34
CA MET A 313 16.34 14.32 -14.10
C MET A 313 17.29 15.02 -15.03
N ASN A 314 18.44 15.46 -14.49
CA ASN A 314 19.58 15.98 -15.25
C ASN A 314 19.18 17.02 -16.32
N LEU A 315 18.49 18.08 -15.89
CA LEU A 315 18.01 19.13 -16.78
C LEU A 315 19.17 20.01 -17.28
N PRO A 316 19.46 20.06 -18.59
CA PRO A 316 20.36 21.06 -19.15
C PRO A 316 19.63 22.41 -19.21
N ILE A 317 20.15 23.40 -18.49
CA ILE A 317 19.78 24.80 -18.69
C ILE A 317 20.93 25.43 -19.48
N GLY A 318 20.63 26.09 -20.60
CA GLY A 318 21.64 26.77 -21.41
C GLY A 318 22.46 27.76 -20.59
N ASP A 319 23.73 27.99 -20.96
CA ASP A 319 24.76 28.96 -20.53
C ASP A 319 24.88 29.41 -19.04
N TYR A 320 24.01 28.98 -18.13
CA TYR A 320 24.14 29.15 -16.70
C TYR A 320 25.01 28.02 -16.15
N GLU A 321 25.93 28.33 -15.24
CA GLU A 321 26.80 27.36 -14.60
C GLU A 321 25.99 26.19 -14.00
N SER A 322 26.00 25.05 -14.70
CA SER A 322 25.65 23.69 -14.29
C SER A 322 24.65 23.58 -13.12
N VAL A 323 23.38 23.90 -13.34
CA VAL A 323 22.35 23.68 -12.31
C VAL A 323 21.70 22.29 -12.50
N VAL A 324 21.98 21.38 -11.57
CA VAL A 324 21.22 20.13 -11.39
C VAL A 324 19.91 20.47 -10.68
N VAL A 325 18.94 20.89 -11.47
CA VAL A 325 17.58 21.28 -11.07
C VAL A 325 16.86 20.29 -10.12
N PRO A 326 17.01 18.96 -10.25
CA PRO A 326 16.29 18.01 -9.40
C PRO A 326 16.80 17.95 -7.96
N TYR A 327 18.13 18.09 -7.81
CA TYR A 327 18.80 18.09 -6.52
C TYR A 327 18.44 19.34 -5.71
N LYS A 328 18.35 20.51 -6.35
CA LYS A 328 18.04 21.79 -5.68
C LYS A 328 16.69 21.79 -4.94
N VAL A 329 15.67 21.15 -5.51
CA VAL A 329 14.34 21.07 -4.86
C VAL A 329 14.42 20.24 -3.57
N PHE A 330 15.02 19.05 -3.64
CA PHE A 330 15.23 18.22 -2.46
C PHE A 330 16.16 18.90 -1.46
N GLU A 331 17.25 19.52 -1.92
CA GLU A 331 18.20 20.25 -1.07
C GLU A 331 17.51 21.36 -0.28
N TYR A 332 16.60 22.11 -0.90
CA TYR A 332 15.83 23.14 -0.23
C TYR A 332 15.01 22.59 0.95
N PHE A 333 14.20 21.54 0.70
CA PHE A 333 13.33 20.97 1.74
C PHE A 333 14.11 20.19 2.80
N ILE A 334 15.16 19.45 2.43
CA ILE A 334 16.06 18.77 3.37
C ILE A 334 16.72 19.77 4.31
N ASN A 335 17.18 20.92 3.78
CA ASN A 335 17.81 21.94 4.61
C ASN A 335 16.84 22.62 5.58
N LYS A 336 15.53 22.63 5.28
CA LYS A 336 14.49 23.16 6.16
C LYS A 336 13.88 22.14 7.13
N ALA A 337 13.96 20.85 6.79
CA ALA A 337 13.30 19.78 7.52
C ALA A 337 13.75 19.73 8.99
N SER A 338 12.77 19.65 9.89
CA SER A 338 12.99 19.45 11.33
C SER A 338 13.39 18.02 11.69
N ASN A 339 12.86 17.05 10.95
CA ASN A 339 13.16 15.63 11.06
C ASN A 339 13.18 15.03 9.66
N ILE A 340 14.10 14.09 9.44
CA ILE A 340 14.26 13.39 8.15
C ILE A 340 14.35 11.89 8.41
N VAL A 341 13.51 11.13 7.73
CA VAL A 341 13.50 9.67 7.79
C VAL A 341 13.82 9.12 6.42
N LEU A 342 14.86 8.29 6.32
CA LEU A 342 15.16 7.51 5.12
C LEU A 342 14.71 6.07 5.34
N ARG A 343 14.13 5.47 4.31
CA ARG A 343 13.73 4.06 4.33
C ARG A 343 14.10 3.34 3.05
N THR A 344 14.13 2.01 3.12
CA THR A 344 14.23 1.13 1.95
C THR A 344 13.02 1.28 1.02
N CYS A 345 13.21 0.93 -0.26
CA CYS A 345 12.14 1.05 -1.26
C CYS A 345 11.15 -0.11 -1.11
N PRO A 346 9.89 0.15 -0.71
CA PRO A 346 8.95 -0.94 -0.39
C PRO A 346 8.58 -1.76 -1.62
N CYS A 347 8.58 -1.11 -2.79
CA CYS A 347 8.37 -1.79 -4.07
C CYS A 347 9.57 -2.70 -4.40
N ARG A 348 10.82 -2.25 -4.21
CA ARG A 348 11.99 -3.08 -4.55
C ARG A 348 12.12 -4.28 -3.63
N GLU A 349 11.87 -4.10 -2.33
CA GLU A 349 11.82 -5.19 -1.36
C GLU A 349 10.78 -6.24 -1.76
N ARG A 350 9.56 -5.79 -2.06
CA ARG A 350 8.44 -6.67 -2.42
C ARG A 350 8.75 -7.57 -3.61
N TRP A 351 9.43 -7.00 -4.61
CA TRP A 351 9.69 -7.64 -5.89
C TRP A 351 11.10 -8.24 -6.00
N ASP A 352 11.89 -8.21 -4.92
CA ASP A 352 13.28 -8.65 -4.90
C ASP A 352 14.09 -8.08 -6.08
N CYS A 353 14.00 -6.76 -6.22
CA CYS A 353 14.54 -6.02 -7.36
C CYS A 353 16.06 -6.20 -7.50
N GLN A 354 16.49 -6.70 -8.67
CA GLN A 354 17.91 -6.86 -9.00
C GLN A 354 18.48 -5.69 -9.81
N ASP A 355 17.61 -4.83 -10.36
CA ASP A 355 18.01 -3.74 -11.26
C ASP A 355 18.48 -2.49 -10.51
N TYR A 356 18.00 -2.30 -9.28
CA TYR A 356 18.22 -1.08 -8.50
C TYR A 356 18.42 -1.39 -7.02
N PRO A 357 19.30 -0.65 -6.32
CA PRO A 357 19.53 -0.86 -4.89
C PRO A 357 18.28 -0.65 -4.04
N ILE A 358 18.00 -1.58 -3.13
CA ILE A 358 16.81 -1.56 -2.27
C ILE A 358 16.86 -0.39 -1.28
N GLU A 359 18.04 -0.02 -0.81
CA GLU A 359 18.24 1.03 0.18
C GLU A 359 17.94 2.44 -0.36
N LEU A 360 17.92 2.64 -1.69
CA LEU A 360 17.57 3.92 -2.33
C LEU A 360 16.05 4.12 -2.38
N GLY A 361 15.39 4.05 -1.21
CA GLY A 361 13.95 4.16 -1.02
C GLY A 361 13.49 5.55 -0.59
N CYS A 362 12.34 5.62 0.08
CA CYS A 362 11.65 6.88 0.34
C CYS A 362 12.40 7.78 1.34
N ILE A 363 12.18 9.08 1.20
CA ILE A 363 12.60 10.12 2.14
C ILE A 363 11.33 10.79 2.69
N PHE A 364 11.24 10.94 4.01
CA PHE A 364 10.15 11.69 4.65
C PHE A 364 10.72 12.85 5.45
N MET A 365 10.02 13.98 5.43
CA MET A 365 10.46 15.22 6.04
C MET A 365 9.33 15.88 6.82
N GLY A 366 9.68 16.55 7.93
CA GLY A 366 8.77 17.36 8.74
C GLY A 366 8.39 16.75 10.09
N ASP A 367 7.70 17.52 10.93
CA ASP A 367 7.46 17.17 12.34
C ASP A 367 6.57 15.93 12.51
N ASP A 368 5.60 15.71 11.63
CA ASP A 368 4.73 14.53 11.69
C ASP A 368 5.54 13.23 11.57
N THR A 369 6.66 13.26 10.84
CA THR A 369 7.53 12.09 10.61
C THR A 369 8.19 11.58 11.89
N LYS A 370 8.24 12.40 12.96
CA LYS A 370 8.74 11.97 14.28
C LYS A 370 7.89 10.84 14.89
N ASN A 371 6.64 10.70 14.45
CA ASN A 371 5.72 9.67 14.90
C ASN A 371 5.76 8.40 14.04
N MET A 372 6.62 8.34 13.01
CA MET A 372 6.75 7.15 12.18
C MET A 372 7.42 6.00 12.94
N ALA A 373 6.76 4.84 12.97
CA ALA A 373 7.35 3.61 13.49
C ALA A 373 7.94 2.80 12.33
N LEU A 374 9.28 2.72 12.27
CA LEU A 374 10.00 1.86 11.31
C LEU A 374 10.94 0.93 12.08
N SER A 375 11.06 -0.31 11.62
CA SER A 375 12.14 -1.18 12.12
C SER A 375 13.51 -0.66 11.63
N PRO A 376 14.61 -0.92 12.36
CA PRO A 376 15.95 -0.48 11.96
C PRO A 376 16.41 -1.00 10.59
N GLU A 377 15.83 -2.12 10.14
CA GLU A 377 16.10 -2.73 8.84
C GLU A 377 15.35 -2.01 7.71
N GLU A 378 14.20 -1.39 8.02
CA GLU A 378 13.34 -0.71 7.05
C GLU A 378 13.67 0.76 6.91
N GLY A 379 14.19 1.43 7.95
CA GLY A 379 14.57 2.83 7.88
C GLY A 379 15.17 3.40 9.15
N TYR A 380 15.66 4.64 9.04
CA TYR A 380 16.33 5.35 10.13
C TYR A 380 16.16 6.87 10.01
N VAL A 381 16.35 7.57 11.13
CA VAL A 381 16.40 9.03 11.16
C VAL A 381 17.76 9.48 10.62
N ALA A 382 17.75 10.22 9.52
CA ALA A 382 18.93 10.60 8.78
C ALA A 382 19.37 12.04 9.11
N THR A 383 20.68 12.29 9.01
CA THR A 383 21.19 13.67 8.95
C THR A 383 20.89 14.29 7.60
N LYS A 384 20.98 15.62 7.49
CA LYS A 384 20.81 16.34 6.23
C LYS A 384 21.81 15.87 5.18
N GLU A 385 23.06 15.66 5.58
CA GLU A 385 24.12 15.19 4.69
C GLU A 385 23.81 13.79 4.15
N GLN A 386 23.31 12.89 5.00
CA GLN A 386 22.90 11.55 4.58
C GLN A 386 21.72 11.60 3.60
N ALA A 387 20.75 12.48 3.84
CA ALA A 387 19.60 12.67 2.97
C ALA A 387 19.99 13.24 1.60
N LEU A 388 20.89 14.23 1.55
CA LEU A 388 21.41 14.79 0.31
C LEU A 388 22.19 13.75 -0.50
N GLU A 389 23.04 12.96 0.15
CA GLU A 389 23.78 11.88 -0.52
C GLU A 389 22.84 10.78 -1.03
N HIS A 390 21.78 10.45 -0.29
CA HIS A 390 20.75 9.51 -0.73
C HIS A 390 20.06 9.97 -2.00
N VAL A 391 19.63 11.25 -2.06
CA VAL A 391 19.03 11.86 -3.26
C VAL A 391 20.02 11.80 -4.43
N ARG A 392 21.29 12.16 -4.21
CA ARG A 392 22.33 12.15 -5.24
C ARG A 392 22.54 10.74 -5.81
N ARG A 393 22.72 9.73 -4.95
CA ARG A 393 22.87 8.33 -5.36
C ARG A 393 21.66 7.80 -6.12
N ALA A 394 20.46 8.17 -5.68
CA ALA A 394 19.23 7.78 -6.37
C ALA A 394 19.16 8.38 -7.78
N ILE A 395 19.54 9.66 -7.90
CA ILE A 395 19.59 10.37 -9.18
C ILE A 395 20.64 9.77 -10.13
N ASP A 396 21.85 9.53 -9.63
CA ASP A 396 22.95 8.94 -10.40
C ASP A 396 22.62 7.52 -10.87
N SER A 397 21.78 6.80 -10.10
CA SER A 397 21.27 5.48 -10.47
C SER A 397 20.16 5.55 -11.53
N GLY A 398 19.73 6.73 -11.97
CA GLY A 398 18.67 6.89 -12.98
C GLY A 398 17.25 6.74 -12.43
N LEU A 399 17.06 6.72 -11.11
CA LEU A 399 15.73 6.68 -10.50
C LEU A 399 15.01 8.00 -10.70
N VAL A 400 13.68 7.98 -10.86
CA VAL A 400 12.89 9.21 -11.05
C VAL A 400 12.36 9.71 -9.71
N PRO A 401 12.82 10.86 -9.20
CA PRO A 401 12.35 11.42 -7.96
C PRO A 401 10.92 11.91 -8.10
N LEU A 402 10.18 11.81 -7.01
CA LEU A 402 8.87 12.39 -6.79
C LEU A 402 8.90 13.00 -5.40
N ILE A 403 8.31 14.18 -5.26
CA ILE A 403 8.21 14.87 -3.96
C ILE A 403 6.82 15.48 -3.82
N GLY A 404 6.27 15.45 -2.62
CA GLY A 404 4.94 15.97 -2.35
C GLY A 404 4.41 15.67 -0.95
N ARG A 405 3.15 16.01 -0.72
CA ARG A 405 2.35 15.65 0.45
C ARG A 405 1.22 14.73 0.02
N ASN A 406 1.05 13.64 0.77
CA ASN A 406 -0.02 12.69 0.54
C ASN A 406 -0.55 12.15 1.87
N THR A 407 -1.77 12.52 2.23
CA THR A 407 -2.44 12.13 3.49
C THR A 407 -2.59 10.61 3.57
N ALA A 408 -2.92 9.94 2.47
CA ALA A 408 -3.06 8.49 2.42
C ALA A 408 -1.72 7.75 2.62
N GLU A 409 -0.59 8.35 2.20
CA GLU A 409 0.74 7.82 2.49
C GLU A 409 1.07 7.95 3.98
N ALA A 410 0.86 9.13 4.57
CA ALA A 410 1.12 9.38 5.98
C ALA A 410 0.25 8.48 6.88
N GLU A 411 -1.07 8.56 6.73
CA GLU A 411 -2.03 7.94 7.65
C GLU A 411 -2.20 6.45 7.35
N GLY A 412 -2.35 6.09 6.07
CA GLY A 412 -2.56 4.71 5.65
C GLY A 412 -1.29 3.90 5.43
N GLY A 413 -0.19 4.54 5.03
CA GLY A 413 1.09 3.88 4.75
C GLY A 413 1.98 3.76 5.98
N HIS A 414 1.97 4.78 6.84
CA HIS A 414 2.88 4.92 7.97
C HIS A 414 2.20 5.01 9.34
N GLY A 415 0.86 5.08 9.39
CA GLY A 415 0.13 5.19 10.65
C GLY A 415 0.36 6.53 11.36
N VAL A 416 0.75 7.56 10.60
CA VAL A 416 1.06 8.91 11.10
C VAL A 416 -0.04 9.85 10.67
N LYS A 417 -0.62 10.57 11.64
CA LYS A 417 -1.58 11.64 11.35
C LYS A 417 -0.91 12.74 10.54
N ASP A 418 -1.50 13.11 9.41
CA ASP A 418 -1.03 14.25 8.61
C ASP A 418 -1.64 15.55 9.16
N THR A 419 -0.81 16.40 9.75
CA THR A 419 -1.21 17.70 10.29
C THR A 419 -0.83 18.88 9.40
N GLY A 420 -0.28 18.62 8.21
CA GLY A 420 0.36 19.62 7.36
C GLY A 420 1.87 19.65 7.45
N HIS A 421 2.45 18.74 8.25
CA HIS A 421 3.89 18.69 8.53
C HIS A 421 4.51 17.34 8.13
N PHE A 422 3.88 16.65 7.18
CA PHE A 422 4.36 15.43 6.56
C PHE A 422 4.63 15.65 5.07
N MET A 423 5.89 15.55 4.65
CA MET A 423 6.28 15.51 3.24
C MET A 423 6.91 14.16 2.91
N GLY A 424 6.45 13.55 1.82
CA GLY A 424 6.98 12.32 1.26
C GLY A 424 7.78 12.57 -0.02
N GLY A 425 8.85 11.79 -0.20
CA GLY A 425 9.63 11.72 -1.41
C GLY A 425 9.96 10.29 -1.77
N CYS A 426 9.89 9.96 -3.06
CA CYS A 426 10.16 8.63 -3.61
C CYS A 426 11.14 8.71 -4.77
N PHE A 427 11.87 7.63 -5.03
CA PHE A 427 12.77 7.50 -6.18
C PHE A 427 12.33 6.31 -7.03
N CYS A 428 11.39 6.56 -7.92
CA CYS A 428 10.69 5.56 -8.69
C CYS A 428 11.61 4.89 -9.74
N CYS A 429 11.59 3.56 -9.79
CA CYS A 429 12.21 2.76 -10.85
C CYS A 429 11.16 2.32 -11.88
N GLU A 430 11.61 2.00 -13.09
CA GLU A 430 10.79 1.48 -14.19
C GLU A 430 10.36 0.02 -14.00
N CYS A 431 11.13 -0.76 -13.24
CA CYS A 431 10.94 -2.20 -13.14
C CYS A 431 9.73 -2.54 -12.26
N CYS A 432 9.65 -2.00 -11.04
CA CYS A 432 8.74 -2.49 -10.02
C CYS A 432 7.91 -1.40 -9.32
N CYS A 433 8.12 -0.12 -9.63
CA CYS A 433 7.39 0.97 -8.97
C CYS A 433 5.92 0.99 -9.36
N ILE A 434 5.05 0.92 -8.37
CA ILE A 434 3.61 0.91 -8.57
C ILE A 434 3.10 2.19 -9.24
N GLY A 435 3.60 3.36 -8.85
CA GLY A 435 3.22 4.64 -9.44
C GLY A 435 3.61 4.78 -10.91
N VAL A 436 4.74 4.17 -11.30
CA VAL A 436 5.16 4.11 -12.70
C VAL A 436 4.27 3.17 -13.49
N LYS A 437 4.00 1.96 -12.98
CA LYS A 437 3.16 0.96 -13.66
C LYS A 437 1.73 1.44 -13.86
N THR A 438 1.09 2.02 -12.84
CA THR A 438 -0.29 2.53 -12.97
C THR A 438 -0.40 3.54 -14.11
N ARG A 439 0.59 4.43 -14.21
CA ARG A 439 0.65 5.45 -15.26
C ARG A 439 0.91 4.87 -16.66
N GLN A 440 1.75 3.84 -16.79
CA GLN A 440 1.91 3.10 -18.06
C GLN A 440 0.57 2.58 -18.59
N TYR A 441 -0.30 2.14 -17.70
CA TYR A 441 -1.62 1.61 -18.04
C TYR A 441 -2.72 2.69 -18.15
N GLY A 442 -2.37 3.98 -18.09
CA GLY A 442 -3.31 5.08 -18.26
C GLY A 442 -4.20 5.35 -17.04
N ILE A 443 -3.78 4.89 -15.86
CA ILE A 443 -4.52 5.07 -14.60
C ILE A 443 -3.68 5.97 -13.68
N ASN A 444 -4.28 7.08 -13.22
CA ASN A 444 -3.61 7.96 -12.27
C ASN A 444 -3.86 7.46 -10.83
N ALA A 445 -3.10 6.46 -10.40
CA ALA A 445 -3.16 5.90 -9.04
C ALA A 445 -1.82 6.07 -8.31
N SER A 446 -1.14 7.19 -8.57
CA SER A 446 0.19 7.50 -8.01
C SER A 446 0.08 8.44 -6.82
N MET A 447 1.15 8.55 -6.02
CA MET A 447 1.27 9.51 -4.91
C MET A 447 1.02 10.97 -5.28
N ALA A 448 0.99 11.26 -6.59
CA ALA A 448 0.92 12.58 -7.16
C ALA A 448 -0.52 13.15 -7.28
N GLY A 449 -1.55 12.40 -6.84
CA GLY A 449 -2.95 12.85 -6.90
C GLY A 449 -3.47 12.96 -8.34
N GLU A 450 -4.68 13.53 -8.52
CA GLU A 450 -5.26 13.83 -9.84
C GLU A 450 -4.34 14.77 -10.66
N ASP A 451 -3.60 15.63 -9.97
CA ASP A 451 -2.66 16.61 -10.53
C ASP A 451 -1.26 16.05 -10.82
N GLY A 452 -1.06 14.74 -10.69
CA GLY A 452 0.23 14.08 -10.87
C GLY A 452 0.82 14.09 -12.28
N GLY A 453 0.48 15.09 -13.09
CA GLY A 453 0.91 15.39 -14.45
C GLY A 453 2.39 15.72 -14.62
N SER A 454 2.75 15.99 -15.89
CA SER A 454 3.94 16.77 -16.20
C SER A 454 3.88 18.08 -15.41
N LEU A 455 5.02 18.52 -14.93
CA LEU A 455 5.14 19.86 -14.39
C LEU A 455 4.82 20.88 -15.48
N GLU A 456 3.84 21.73 -15.22
CA GLU A 456 3.38 22.74 -16.17
C GLU A 456 4.56 23.59 -16.65
N GLY A 457 4.78 23.63 -17.96
CA GLY A 457 5.88 24.38 -18.58
C GLY A 457 7.13 23.58 -18.97
N MET A 458 7.18 22.26 -18.71
CA MET A 458 8.27 21.39 -19.17
C MET A 458 7.87 20.46 -20.31
N ASN A 459 8.63 20.49 -21.41
CA ASN A 459 8.40 19.64 -22.58
C ASN A 459 9.70 18.99 -23.07
N ILE A 460 9.58 17.80 -23.64
CA ILE A 460 10.69 17.13 -24.32
C ILE A 460 10.71 17.58 -25.77
N LYS A 461 11.83 18.17 -26.20
CA LYS A 461 12.07 18.50 -27.61
C LYS A 461 13.00 17.49 -28.24
N VAL A 462 12.70 17.12 -29.48
CA VAL A 462 13.53 16.24 -30.31
C VAL A 462 14.07 17.04 -31.49
N ASP A 463 15.39 17.04 -31.64
CA ASP A 463 16.08 17.49 -32.85
C ASP A 463 15.98 16.38 -33.91
N ILE A 464 15.10 16.58 -34.89
CA ILE A 464 14.80 15.58 -35.92
C ILE A 464 16.01 15.31 -36.81
N GLU A 465 16.92 16.27 -36.99
CA GLU A 465 18.11 16.09 -37.83
C GLU A 465 19.13 15.19 -37.14
N LYS A 466 19.28 15.30 -35.81
CA LYS A 466 20.18 14.44 -35.01
C LYS A 466 19.59 13.08 -34.66
N CYS A 467 18.26 12.94 -34.72
CA CYS A 467 17.57 11.71 -34.34
C CYS A 467 17.73 10.64 -35.43
N GLU A 468 18.44 9.55 -35.14
CA GLU A 468 18.61 8.41 -36.06
C GLU A 468 17.58 7.29 -35.84
N GLY A 469 16.65 7.47 -34.88
CA GLY A 469 15.61 6.48 -34.61
C GLY A 469 16.11 5.20 -33.92
N CYS A 470 17.27 5.23 -33.24
CA CYS A 470 17.89 4.05 -32.62
C CYS A 470 17.07 3.38 -31.50
N GLY A 471 16.10 4.08 -30.90
CA GLY A 471 15.18 3.49 -29.92
C GLY A 471 15.67 3.49 -28.47
N THR A 472 16.92 3.84 -28.16
CA THR A 472 17.45 3.84 -26.77
C THR A 472 16.58 4.66 -25.80
N CYS A 473 16.12 5.83 -26.24
CA CYS A 473 15.22 6.70 -25.49
C CYS A 473 13.81 6.12 -25.23
N VAL A 474 13.38 5.14 -26.02
CA VAL A 474 12.14 4.39 -25.82
C VAL A 474 12.33 3.35 -24.72
N GLU A 475 13.45 2.63 -24.75
CA GLU A 475 13.80 1.59 -23.76
C GLU A 475 13.94 2.16 -22.36
N VAL A 476 14.61 3.31 -22.21
CA VAL A 476 14.82 3.93 -20.89
C VAL A 476 13.61 4.70 -20.35
N CYS A 477 12.49 4.73 -21.07
CA CYS A 477 11.32 5.49 -20.64
C CYS A 477 10.51 4.69 -19.60
N PRO A 478 10.52 5.06 -18.30
CA PRO A 478 9.79 4.33 -17.28
C PRO A 478 8.30 4.23 -17.56
N PHE A 479 7.72 5.16 -18.33
CA PHE A 479 6.28 5.24 -18.55
C PHE A 479 5.82 4.73 -19.92
N ASN A 480 6.74 4.30 -20.79
CA ASN A 480 6.43 3.78 -22.13
C ASN A 480 5.58 4.75 -23.00
N PHE A 481 5.81 6.07 -22.87
CA PHE A 481 5.09 7.13 -23.59
C PHE A 481 5.78 7.59 -24.87
N ARG A 482 6.66 6.75 -25.44
CA ARG A 482 7.52 7.09 -26.57
C ARG A 482 7.49 5.98 -27.60
N LYS A 483 7.59 6.34 -28.88
CA LYS A 483 7.64 5.38 -29.99
C LYS A 483 8.56 5.89 -31.08
N ILE A 484 9.14 4.97 -31.84
CA ILE A 484 9.77 5.31 -33.12
C ILE A 484 8.71 5.19 -34.21
N ILE A 485 8.45 6.28 -34.92
CA ILE A 485 7.53 6.33 -36.07
C ILE A 485 8.31 6.94 -37.23
N ASN A 486 8.31 6.26 -38.39
CA ASN A 486 9.04 6.70 -39.58
C ASN A 486 10.52 7.01 -39.31
N GLY A 487 11.17 6.18 -38.48
CA GLY A 487 12.59 6.33 -38.13
C GLY A 487 12.91 7.50 -37.20
N LYS A 488 11.91 8.16 -36.60
CA LYS A 488 12.10 9.28 -35.66
C LYS A 488 11.35 9.06 -34.36
N LEU A 489 11.86 9.62 -33.28
CA LEU A 489 11.20 9.60 -31.98
C LEU A 489 9.94 10.46 -32.01
N VAL A 490 8.83 9.88 -31.57
CA VAL A 490 7.57 10.56 -31.28
C VAL A 490 7.27 10.40 -29.79
N VAL A 491 6.99 11.52 -29.12
CA VAL A 491 6.68 11.59 -27.69
C VAL A 491 5.20 11.92 -27.53
N ASP A 492 4.52 11.22 -26.64
CA ASP A 492 3.16 11.60 -26.23
C ASP A 492 3.22 12.76 -25.24
N GLU A 493 3.07 13.99 -25.74
CA GLU A 493 3.22 15.22 -24.95
C GLU A 493 2.21 15.32 -23.80
N ASN A 494 1.01 14.75 -23.97
CA ASN A 494 -0.03 14.79 -22.95
C ASN A 494 0.26 13.86 -21.76
N ARG A 495 1.06 12.82 -21.96
CA ARG A 495 1.39 11.82 -20.92
C ARG A 495 2.82 11.93 -20.42
N CYS A 496 3.74 12.45 -21.23
CA CYS A 496 5.13 12.64 -20.87
C CYS A 496 5.25 13.58 -19.67
N ILE A 497 5.83 13.11 -18.57
CA ILE A 497 6.02 13.90 -17.35
C ILE A 497 7.30 14.75 -17.34
N GLY A 498 8.02 14.81 -18.46
CA GLY A 498 9.25 15.59 -18.55
C GLY A 498 10.43 15.06 -17.72
N CYS A 499 10.44 13.77 -17.31
CA CYS A 499 11.45 13.24 -16.37
C CYS A 499 12.92 13.29 -16.81
N GLY A 500 13.24 13.68 -18.04
CA GLY A 500 14.62 13.87 -18.49
C GLY A 500 15.44 12.61 -18.80
N ARG A 501 15.08 11.39 -18.33
CA ARG A 501 15.89 10.15 -18.55
C ARG A 501 16.30 9.89 -20.01
N CYS A 502 15.45 10.27 -20.96
CA CYS A 502 15.74 10.13 -22.38
C CYS A 502 16.86 11.02 -22.92
N VAL A 503 17.13 12.15 -22.24
CA VAL A 503 18.14 13.14 -22.63
C VAL A 503 19.50 12.49 -22.47
N ASP A 504 19.77 11.96 -21.27
CA ASP A 504 21.02 11.28 -20.94
C ASP A 504 21.23 10.02 -21.77
N ALA A 505 20.15 9.27 -22.02
CA ALA A 505 20.22 8.03 -22.77
C ALA A 505 20.39 8.22 -24.29
N CYS A 506 20.27 9.44 -24.82
CA CYS A 506 20.36 9.66 -26.26
C CYS A 506 21.83 9.75 -26.71
N PRO A 507 22.38 8.74 -27.41
CA PRO A 507 23.80 8.75 -27.81
C PRO A 507 24.13 9.89 -28.78
N ASN A 508 23.13 10.39 -29.51
CA ASN A 508 23.30 11.42 -30.53
C ASN A 508 23.01 12.84 -30.01
N GLY A 509 22.66 12.99 -28.71
CA GLY A 509 22.28 14.28 -28.13
C GLY A 509 21.09 14.94 -28.85
N ALA A 510 20.18 14.13 -29.37
CA ALA A 510 19.04 14.58 -30.18
C ALA A 510 17.82 15.00 -29.35
N ILE A 511 17.87 14.87 -28.02
CA ILE A 511 16.74 15.12 -27.13
C ILE A 511 17.14 16.14 -26.09
N SER A 512 16.29 17.13 -25.84
CA SER A 512 16.49 18.14 -24.78
C SER A 512 15.19 18.43 -24.04
N VAL A 513 15.30 19.00 -22.83
CA VAL A 513 14.14 19.53 -22.11
C VAL A 513 14.03 21.03 -22.40
N GLN A 514 12.82 21.47 -22.71
CA GLN A 514 12.48 22.89 -22.80
C GLN A 514 11.73 23.32 -21.54
N ILE A 515 12.30 24.30 -20.85
CA ILE A 515 11.66 25.02 -19.76
C ILE A 515 11.31 26.40 -20.31
N LYS A 516 10.01 26.74 -20.34
CA LYS A 516 9.55 28.05 -20.85
C LYS A 516 9.72 29.19 -19.85
N ASP A 517 9.81 28.85 -18.56
CA ASP A 517 9.81 29.79 -17.45
C ASP A 517 11.13 29.71 -16.67
N PRO A 518 11.95 30.77 -16.63
CA PRO A 518 13.24 30.76 -15.92
C PRO A 518 13.10 30.64 -14.40
N ASP A 519 11.98 31.10 -13.81
CA ASP A 519 11.72 31.07 -12.36
C ASP A 519 10.94 29.82 -11.93
N TYR A 520 10.98 28.79 -12.78
CA TYR A 520 10.15 27.60 -12.65
C TYR A 520 10.36 26.89 -11.30
N ILE A 521 11.61 26.80 -10.83
CA ILE A 521 11.94 26.05 -9.62
C ILE A 521 11.51 26.78 -8.37
N GLU A 522 11.71 28.09 -8.35
CA GLU A 522 11.26 28.96 -7.28
C GLU A 522 9.74 28.90 -7.14
N LYS A 523 9.00 28.92 -8.26
CA LYS A 523 7.53 28.76 -8.26
C LYS A 523 7.09 27.38 -7.79
N PHE A 524 7.79 26.32 -8.21
CA PHE A 524 7.48 24.96 -7.78
C PHE A 524 7.69 24.77 -6.27
N ILE A 525 8.82 25.26 -5.75
CA ILE A 525 9.12 25.27 -4.31
C ILE A 525 8.04 26.05 -3.55
N ALA A 526 7.71 27.28 -3.99
CA ALA A 526 6.71 28.11 -3.35
C ALA A 526 5.32 27.44 -3.30
N LYS A 527 4.95 26.71 -4.36
CA LYS A 527 3.69 25.95 -4.40
C LYS A 527 3.69 24.80 -3.38
N ILE A 528 4.77 24.03 -3.28
CA ILE A 528 4.88 22.98 -2.26
C ILE A 528 4.82 23.59 -0.85
N GLU A 529 5.52 24.71 -0.60
CA GLU A 529 5.49 25.39 0.71
C GLU A 529 4.11 25.90 1.12
N SER A 530 3.24 26.23 0.17
CA SER A 530 1.86 26.59 0.51
C SER A 530 1.01 25.42 1.01
N ILE A 531 1.45 24.17 0.80
CA ILE A 531 0.69 22.94 1.07
C ILE A 531 1.26 22.16 2.25
N VAL A 532 2.58 22.27 2.49
CA VAL A 532 3.28 21.53 3.54
C VAL A 532 4.40 22.36 4.17
N ASP A 533 4.49 22.32 5.50
CA ASP A 533 5.56 22.96 6.26
C ASP A 533 6.41 21.89 6.96
N VAL A 534 7.63 21.68 6.47
CA VAL A 534 8.58 20.70 7.00
C VAL A 534 9.42 21.23 8.17
N THR A 535 9.24 22.48 8.59
CA THR A 535 10.05 23.10 9.66
C THR A 535 9.62 22.66 11.07
N ASP A 536 10.42 23.03 12.06
CA ASP A 536 10.16 22.70 13.47
C ASP A 536 8.98 23.52 14.00
N GLN A 537 7.95 22.83 14.48
CA GLN A 537 6.71 23.45 14.96
C GLN A 537 6.73 23.70 16.48
N THR A 538 7.75 23.24 17.21
CA THR A 538 7.81 23.34 18.68
C THR A 538 7.82 24.78 19.23
N ASN A 539 8.13 25.77 18.39
CA ASN A 539 8.19 27.19 18.76
C ASN A 539 7.16 28.09 18.05
N LYS A 540 6.24 27.51 17.26
CA LYS A 540 5.19 28.26 16.53
C LYS A 540 3.85 28.14 17.26
N THR A 541 3.77 28.75 18.44
CA THR A 541 2.49 28.96 19.17
C THR A 541 1.82 30.25 18.79
#